data_AF-A0A1U7D7T7-F1
#
_entry.id   AF-A0A1U7D7T7-F1
#
_cell.length_a   1.000
_cell.length_b   1.000
_cell.length_c   1.000
_cell.angle_alpha   90.00
_cell.angle_beta   90.00
_cell.angle_gamma   90.00
#
_symmetry.space_group_name_H-M   'P 1'
#
loop_
_entity.id
_entity.type
_entity.pdbx_description
1 polymer ?
#
loop_
_entity_poly.entity_id
_entity_poly.type
_entity_poly.pdbx_seq_one_letter_code
_entity_poly.pdbx_strand_id
1 'polypeptide(L)'
;MLAALALAGCERLPLLAFLQPATDASESETMPPARDRLPCGATPAQTLSCPYRVMRSDDGRTVVLVAIPGGPQRILEFRNGALVSSDAPSVLETAREGDGLRVTVGGAEHYLIADEILRGG
;
A
#
# COMPACT_ATOMS: atom_id res chain seq x y z
N MET A 1 78.25 -2.47 -8.51
CA MET A 1 77.70 -3.71 -7.93
C MET A 1 76.35 -3.94 -8.59
N LEU A 2 76.29 -4.72 -9.68
CA LEU A 2 76.11 -6.19 -9.74
C LEU A 2 74.75 -6.68 -9.23
N ALA A 3 74.10 -7.46 -10.11
CA ALA A 3 72.94 -8.37 -9.99
C ALA A 3 71.53 -7.72 -9.97
N ALA A 4 70.63 -7.87 -10.96
CA ALA A 4 70.12 -9.01 -11.76
C ALA A 4 69.05 -9.87 -11.04
N LEU A 5 67.81 -9.89 -11.58
CA LEU A 5 66.79 -10.98 -11.66
C LEU A 5 65.46 -10.35 -12.19
N ALA A 6 65.13 -10.45 -13.49
CA ALA A 6 64.39 -11.52 -14.19
C ALA A 6 62.90 -11.63 -13.73
N LEU A 7 61.93 -11.12 -14.51
CA LEU A 7 61.19 -11.72 -15.66
C LEU A 7 60.07 -12.70 -15.27
N ALA A 8 58.81 -12.26 -15.45
CA ALA A 8 57.63 -12.99 -15.95
C ALA A 8 56.41 -12.08 -15.68
N GLY A 9 55.45 -11.83 -16.55
CA GLY A 9 55.11 -12.32 -17.87
C GLY A 9 53.91 -11.47 -18.32
N CYS A 10 53.88 -11.18 -19.61
CA CYS A 10 52.83 -10.44 -20.30
C CYS A 10 51.59 -11.34 -20.40
N GLU A 11 50.43 -10.94 -19.87
CA GLU A 11 49.14 -11.33 -20.46
C GLU A 11 48.15 -10.16 -20.41
N ARG A 12 47.92 -9.62 -21.61
CA ARG A 12 46.79 -8.79 -21.99
C ARG A 12 45.53 -9.67 -21.96
N LEU A 13 44.43 -9.22 -21.35
CA LEU A 13 43.08 -9.13 -21.96
C LEU A 13 42.06 -8.56 -20.93
N PRO A 14 40.84 -8.17 -21.36
CA PRO A 14 40.28 -6.86 -21.07
C PRO A 14 39.09 -7.01 -20.11
N LEU A 15 38.11 -6.14 -20.25
CA LEU A 15 36.73 -6.30 -19.82
C LEU A 15 36.37 -5.78 -18.42
N LEU A 16 35.47 -4.80 -18.50
CA LEU A 16 34.37 -4.54 -17.59
C LEU A 16 34.73 -3.71 -16.36
N ALA A 17 34.66 -2.40 -16.60
CA ALA A 17 33.84 -1.55 -15.76
C ALA A 17 32.53 -2.28 -15.46
N PHE A 18 32.44 -2.90 -14.27
CA PHE A 18 31.17 -3.35 -13.74
C PHE A 18 30.37 -2.09 -13.37
N LEU A 19 29.68 -1.56 -14.37
CA LEU A 19 28.46 -0.79 -14.19
C LEU A 19 27.52 -1.70 -13.38
N GLN A 20 27.43 -1.46 -12.07
CA GLN A 20 26.37 -2.09 -11.29
C GLN A 20 25.07 -1.40 -11.70
N PRO A 21 24.06 -2.12 -12.22
CA PRO A 21 22.74 -1.53 -12.39
C PRO A 21 22.23 -1.12 -11.00
N ALA A 22 21.86 0.15 -10.87
CA ALA A 22 21.13 0.65 -9.73
C ALA A 22 19.89 -0.24 -9.56
N THR A 23 19.88 -1.03 -8.49
CA THR A 23 18.66 -1.73 -8.11
C THR A 23 17.79 -0.69 -7.42
N ASP A 24 17.03 0.05 -8.23
CA ASP A 24 15.89 0.84 -7.78
C ASP A 24 14.80 -0.16 -7.37
N ALA A 25 15.03 -0.84 -6.25
CA ALA A 25 13.94 -1.45 -5.52
C ALA A 25 13.21 -0.28 -4.89
N SER A 26 12.22 0.24 -5.60
CA SER A 26 11.18 1.04 -4.97
C SER A 26 10.65 0.20 -3.81
N GLU A 27 11.13 0.49 -2.60
CA GLU A 27 10.43 0.19 -1.36
C GLU A 27 9.14 0.99 -1.44
N SER A 28 8.18 0.47 -2.22
CA SER A 28 6.78 0.81 -2.07
C SER A 28 6.50 0.50 -0.61
N GLU A 29 6.42 1.55 0.22
CA GLU A 29 6.28 1.50 1.68
C GLU A 29 5.40 0.31 2.03
N THR A 30 6.05 -0.81 2.35
CA THR A 30 5.41 -2.11 2.19
C THR A 30 4.53 -2.25 3.40
N MET A 31 3.28 -1.82 3.25
CA MET A 31 2.22 -2.23 4.13
C MET A 31 2.39 -3.75 4.27
N PRO A 32 2.58 -4.27 5.50
CA PRO A 32 2.78 -5.70 5.66
C PRO A 32 1.60 -6.44 4.98
N PRO A 33 1.73 -7.71 4.58
CA PRO A 33 0.71 -8.38 3.78
C PRO A 33 -0.66 -8.31 4.46
N ALA A 34 -1.60 -7.58 3.84
CA ALA A 34 -2.97 -7.49 4.31
C ALA A 34 -3.57 -8.90 4.25
N ARG A 35 -4.13 -9.36 5.38
CA ARG A 35 -4.67 -10.72 5.51
C ARG A 35 -6.03 -10.86 4.83
N ASP A 36 -6.74 -9.74 4.73
CA ASP A 36 -8.12 -9.67 4.29
C ASP A 36 -8.27 -8.64 3.15
N ARG A 37 -9.37 -8.76 2.41
CA ARG A 37 -9.70 -7.89 1.29
C ARG A 37 -11.14 -7.38 1.39
N LEU A 38 -11.38 -6.20 0.83
CA LEU A 38 -12.71 -5.59 0.74
C LEU A 38 -13.01 -5.10 -0.69
N PRO A 39 -14.29 -4.99 -1.07
CA PRO A 39 -14.67 -4.37 -2.34
C PRO A 39 -14.34 -2.87 -2.36
N CYS A 40 -13.71 -2.42 -3.44
CA CYS A 40 -13.30 -1.01 -3.60
C CYS A 40 -13.27 -0.61 -5.08
N GLY A 41 -13.14 0.69 -5.37
CA GLY A 41 -12.87 1.17 -6.73
C GLY A 41 -12.51 2.65 -6.76
N ALA A 42 -11.68 3.05 -7.72
CA ALA A 42 -11.35 4.47 -7.96
C ALA A 42 -12.42 5.19 -8.80
N THR A 43 -13.31 4.44 -9.44
CA THR A 43 -14.46 4.96 -10.22
C THR A 43 -15.73 4.23 -9.83
N PRO A 44 -16.92 4.81 -10.04
CA PRO A 44 -18.20 4.19 -9.64
C PRO A 44 -18.47 2.82 -10.28
N ALA A 45 -17.96 2.59 -11.51
CA ALA A 45 -18.18 1.36 -12.26
C ALA A 45 -17.15 0.26 -11.96
N GLN A 46 -16.08 0.59 -11.25
CA GLN A 46 -14.99 -0.34 -10.97
C GLN A 46 -15.26 -1.06 -9.65
N THR A 47 -15.14 -2.38 -9.62
CA THR A 47 -15.09 -3.14 -8.36
C THR A 47 -13.87 -4.04 -8.37
N LEU A 48 -12.93 -3.72 -7.49
CA LEU A 48 -11.71 -4.44 -7.21
C LEU A 48 -11.78 -5.07 -5.83
N SER A 49 -10.85 -5.99 -5.57
CA SER A 49 -10.63 -6.57 -4.25
C SER A 49 -9.37 -5.94 -3.63
N CYS A 50 -9.55 -4.89 -2.84
CA CYS A 50 -8.47 -4.14 -2.21
C CYS A 50 -8.02 -4.84 -0.92
N PRO A 51 -6.71 -5.07 -0.74
CA PRO A 51 -6.16 -5.44 0.54
C PRO A 51 -6.36 -4.31 1.57
N TYR A 52 -6.67 -4.67 2.81
CA TYR A 52 -6.82 -3.69 3.88
C TYR A 52 -6.20 -4.12 5.21
N ARG A 53 -6.05 -3.16 6.11
CA ARG A 53 -5.66 -3.34 7.51
C ARG A 53 -6.60 -2.57 8.42
N VAL A 54 -6.77 -3.09 9.63
CA VAL A 54 -7.60 -2.47 10.66
C VAL A 54 -6.77 -2.26 11.91
N MET A 55 -6.82 -1.05 12.44
CA MET A 55 -6.30 -0.72 13.77
C MET A 55 -7.47 -0.29 14.62
N ARG A 56 -7.67 -0.96 15.75
CA ARG A 56 -8.74 -0.62 16.70
C ARG A 56 -8.13 -0.05 17.97
N SER A 57 -8.87 0.82 18.63
CA SER A 57 -8.51 1.39 19.92
C SER A 57 -9.70 1.29 20.88
N ASP A 58 -9.42 1.26 22.18
CA ASP A 58 -10.43 1.02 23.23
C ASP A 58 -11.46 2.15 23.37
N ASP A 59 -11.19 3.31 22.77
CA ASP A 59 -12.05 4.50 22.72
C ASP A 59 -13.06 4.46 21.56
N GLY A 60 -13.28 3.29 20.97
CA GLY A 60 -14.18 3.09 19.84
C GLY A 60 -13.63 3.63 18.51
N ARG A 61 -12.34 4.01 18.45
CA ARG A 61 -11.65 4.31 17.19
C ARG A 61 -11.41 3.05 16.39
N THR A 62 -11.70 3.12 15.10
CA THR A 62 -11.24 2.14 14.12
C THR A 62 -10.65 2.86 12.93
N VAL A 63 -9.39 2.56 12.59
CA VAL A 63 -8.74 3.06 11.38
C VAL A 63 -8.64 1.91 10.38
N VAL A 64 -9.22 2.11 9.20
CA VAL A 64 -9.13 1.18 8.08
C VAL A 64 -8.18 1.76 7.05
N LEU A 65 -7.07 1.07 6.82
CA LEU A 65 -6.08 1.41 5.81
C LEU A 65 -6.29 0.51 4.60
N VAL A 66 -6.60 1.07 3.43
CA VAL A 66 -6.91 0.34 2.20
C VAL A 66 -5.85 0.60 1.15
N ALA A 67 -5.29 -0.45 0.55
CA ALA A 67 -4.40 -0.33 -0.59
C ALA A 67 -5.19 -0.40 -1.90
N ILE A 68 -5.21 0.70 -2.65
CA ILE A 68 -5.85 0.77 -3.96
C ILE A 68 -4.85 0.26 -5.01
N PRO A 69 -5.18 -0.80 -5.79
CA PRO A 69 -4.28 -1.29 -6.83
C PRO A 69 -3.94 -0.20 -7.86
N GLY A 70 -2.65 0.13 -7.98
CA GLY A 70 -2.16 1.18 -8.89
C GLY A 70 -2.45 2.61 -8.42
N GLY A 71 -2.93 2.79 -7.19
CA GLY A 71 -3.23 4.09 -6.60
C GLY A 71 -2.57 4.29 -5.23
N PRO A 72 -2.83 5.43 -4.57
CA PRO A 72 -2.38 5.67 -3.20
C PRO A 72 -3.11 4.75 -2.21
N GLN A 73 -2.60 4.69 -0.98
CA GLN A 73 -3.36 4.14 0.13
C GLN A 73 -4.47 5.11 0.55
N ARG A 74 -5.52 4.57 1.16
CA ARG A 74 -6.61 5.33 1.76
C ARG A 74 -6.68 5.04 3.24
N ILE A 75 -6.72 6.09 4.05
CA ILE A 75 -6.95 6.02 5.49
C ILE A 75 -8.39 6.45 5.74
N LEU A 76 -9.21 5.56 6.28
CA LEU A 76 -10.58 5.85 6.71
C LEU A 76 -10.64 5.73 8.24
N GLU A 77 -11.02 6.80 8.93
CA GLU A 77 -11.22 6.77 10.38
C GLU A 77 -12.70 6.67 10.71
N PHE A 78 -13.00 5.74 11.62
CA PHE A 78 -14.31 5.49 12.16
C PHE A 78 -14.33 5.69 13.67
N ARG A 79 -15.48 6.13 14.19
CA ARG A 79 -15.79 6.20 15.62
C ARG A 79 -17.13 5.53 15.86
N ASN A 80 -17.15 4.50 16.71
CA ASN A 80 -18.36 3.75 17.02
C ASN A 80 -19.09 3.25 15.74
N GLY A 81 -18.33 2.87 14.72
CA GLY A 81 -18.85 2.39 13.42
C GLY A 81 -19.32 3.47 12.44
N ALA A 82 -19.24 4.76 12.79
CA ALA A 82 -19.52 5.86 11.87
C ALA A 82 -18.22 6.42 11.27
N LEU A 83 -18.20 6.70 9.98
CA LEU A 83 -17.07 7.37 9.33
C LEU A 83 -16.96 8.80 9.85
N VAL A 84 -15.77 9.18 10.32
CA VAL A 84 -15.51 10.53 10.84
C VAL A 84 -14.48 11.31 10.03
N SER A 85 -13.55 10.63 9.35
CA SER A 85 -12.58 11.30 8.48
C SER A 85 -11.93 10.35 7.47
N SER A 86 -11.25 10.96 6.51
CA SER A 86 -10.40 10.32 5.51
C SER A 86 -9.14 11.18 5.30
N ASP A 87 -8.05 10.60 4.80
CA ASP A 87 -6.87 11.37 4.38
C ASP A 87 -7.09 12.13 3.05
N ALA A 88 -8.15 11.84 2.29
CA ALA A 88 -8.53 12.64 1.12
C ALA A 88 -9.19 13.97 1.51
N PRO A 89 -8.77 15.11 0.95
CA PRO A 89 -9.45 16.39 1.11
C PRO A 89 -10.68 16.47 0.17
N SER A 90 -11.62 15.54 0.32
CA SER A 90 -12.79 15.40 -0.54
C SER A 90 -14.06 15.16 0.29
N VAL A 91 -15.22 15.43 -0.31
CA VAL A 91 -16.51 15.13 0.32
C VAL A 91 -16.60 13.63 0.59
N LEU A 92 -17.06 13.29 1.80
CA LEU A 92 -17.30 11.92 2.22
C LEU A 92 -18.80 11.67 2.27
N GLU A 93 -19.22 10.60 1.62
CA GLU A 93 -20.60 10.12 1.66
C GLU A 93 -20.61 8.70 2.19
N THR A 94 -21.68 8.35 2.91
CA THR A 94 -21.84 6.99 3.42
C THR A 94 -23.25 6.50 3.14
N ALA A 95 -23.37 5.24 2.74
CA ALA A 95 -24.63 4.57 2.51
C ALA A 95 -24.59 3.16 3.11
N ARG A 96 -25.71 2.73 3.70
CA ARG A 96 -25.85 1.36 4.20
C ARG A 96 -26.06 0.41 3.03
N GLU A 97 -25.28 -0.67 2.96
CA GLU A 97 -25.37 -1.67 1.91
C GLU A 97 -25.17 -3.07 2.49
N GLY A 98 -26.27 -3.83 2.58
CA GLY A 98 -26.28 -5.12 3.27
C GLY A 98 -25.75 -5.00 4.70
N ASP A 99 -24.84 -5.90 5.07
CA ASP A 99 -24.16 -5.94 6.36
C ASP A 99 -22.91 -5.04 6.41
N GLY A 100 -22.83 -4.03 5.54
CA GLY A 100 -21.68 -3.14 5.45
C GLY A 100 -22.04 -1.68 5.18
N LEU A 101 -21.01 -0.85 5.23
CA LEU A 101 -21.07 0.57 4.93
C LEU A 101 -20.34 0.84 3.63
N ARG A 102 -21.06 1.32 2.62
CA ARG A 102 -20.43 1.93 1.45
C ARG A 102 -19.95 3.32 1.84
N VAL A 103 -18.65 3.55 1.71
CA VAL A 103 -18.02 4.85 1.80
C VAL A 103 -17.71 5.32 0.39
N THR A 104 -18.11 6.53 0.04
CA THR A 104 -17.75 7.19 -1.21
C THR A 104 -16.92 8.44 -0.90
N VAL A 105 -15.81 8.59 -1.61
CA VAL A 105 -14.88 9.72 -1.49
C VAL A 105 -14.88 10.49 -2.80
N GLY A 106 -15.20 11.78 -2.74
CA GLY A 106 -15.20 12.66 -3.92
C GLY A 106 -16.18 12.25 -5.03
N GLY A 107 -17.24 11.48 -4.70
CA GLY A 107 -18.28 11.05 -5.64
C GLY A 107 -17.87 9.95 -6.63
N ALA A 108 -16.67 9.39 -6.53
CA ALA A 108 -16.17 8.40 -7.50
C ALA A 108 -15.51 7.19 -6.83
N GLU A 109 -14.54 7.45 -5.95
CA GLU A 109 -13.83 6.41 -5.22
C GLU A 109 -14.74 5.81 -4.15
N HIS A 110 -14.74 4.49 -4.00
CA HIS A 110 -15.65 3.84 -3.06
C HIS A 110 -15.05 2.60 -2.39
N TYR A 111 -15.60 2.27 -1.22
CA TYR A 111 -15.23 1.13 -0.37
C TYR A 111 -16.45 0.53 0.28
N LEU A 112 -16.58 -0.80 0.27
CA LEU A 112 -17.59 -1.49 1.08
C LEU A 112 -16.92 -2.08 2.32
N ILE A 113 -17.16 -1.46 3.46
CA ILE A 113 -16.59 -1.86 4.75
C ILE A 113 -17.63 -2.67 5.52
N ALA A 114 -17.39 -3.96 5.73
CA ALA A 114 -18.31 -4.83 6.44
C ALA A 114 -18.41 -4.46 7.94
N ASP A 115 -19.56 -4.70 8.58
CA ASP A 115 -19.80 -4.29 9.97
C ASP A 115 -18.86 -5.01 10.96
N GLU A 116 -18.43 -6.24 10.67
CA GLU A 116 -17.43 -6.97 11.47
C GLU A 116 -16.06 -6.27 11.46
N ILE A 117 -15.73 -5.55 10.38
CA ILE A 117 -14.52 -4.73 10.31
C ILE A 117 -14.65 -3.56 11.30
N LEU A 118 -15.83 -2.95 11.39
CA LEU A 118 -16.04 -1.76 12.20
C LEU A 118 -16.28 -2.03 13.69
N ARG A 119 -16.90 -3.17 14.03
CA ARG A 119 -17.31 -3.49 15.42
C ARG A 119 -16.42 -4.54 16.10
N GLY A 120 -15.68 -5.33 15.32
CA GLY A 120 -15.05 -6.55 15.84
C GLY A 120 -16.08 -7.65 16.08
N GLY A 121 -15.69 -8.90 15.83
CA GLY A 121 -16.50 -10.08 16.16
C GLY A 121 -16.31 -10.52 17.61
#